data_AF-A0A150TS61-F1
#
_entry.id   AF-A0A150TS61-F1
#
_cell.length_a   1.000
_cell.length_b   1.000
_cell.length_c   1.000
_cell.angle_alpha   90.00
_cell.angle_beta   90.00
_cell.angle_gamma   90.00
#
_symmetry.space_group_name_H-M   'P 1'
#
loop_
_entity.id
_entity.type
_entity.pdbx_description
1 polymer ?
#
loop_
_entity_poly.entity_id
_entity_poly.type
_entity_poly.pdbx_seq_one_letter_code
_entity_poly.pdbx_strand_id
1 'polypeptide(L)'
;MRAEALLRAIRIVLDEAEPATRAANDGQPQAATWLPIGKFARTYSYSTKSVSRWVRLGMPSVGKGRNCRIHVEGAVAWLGEGGPAKALKKRGADAHARALQ
;
A
#
# COMPACT_ATOMS: atom_id res chain seq x y z
N MET A 1 -13.51 -35.86 -35.79
CA MET A 1 -13.58 -34.37 -35.69
C MET A 1 -14.49 -33.92 -34.53
N ARG A 2 -14.19 -34.30 -33.29
CA ARG A 2 -15.01 -33.92 -32.10
C ARG A 2 -14.17 -33.60 -30.85
N ALA A 3 -12.90 -33.21 -31.04
CA ALA A 3 -11.98 -32.91 -29.94
C ALA A 3 -11.63 -31.41 -29.82
N GLU A 4 -11.88 -30.59 -30.85
CA GLU A 4 -11.47 -29.18 -30.84
C GLU A 4 -12.48 -28.22 -30.20
N ALA A 5 -13.75 -28.62 -30.08
CA ALA A 5 -14.79 -27.77 -29.50
C ALA A 5 -14.77 -27.73 -27.96
N LEU A 6 -14.21 -28.75 -27.30
CA LEU A 6 -14.20 -28.85 -25.83
C LEU A 6 -12.99 -28.14 -25.19
N LEU A 7 -11.87 -28.01 -25.90
CA LEU A 7 -10.67 -27.33 -25.39
C LEU A 7 -10.75 -25.79 -25.48
N ARG A 8 -11.63 -25.24 -26.33
CA ARG A 8 -11.90 -23.79 -26.33
C ARG A 8 -12.83 -23.34 -25.19
N ALA A 9 -13.64 -24.25 -24.63
CA ALA A 9 -14.55 -23.92 -23.53
C ALA A 9 -13.86 -23.90 -22.16
N ILE A 10 -12.78 -24.67 -21.97
CA ILE A 10 -12.08 -24.79 -20.67
C ILE A 10 -11.10 -23.62 -20.42
N ARG A 11 -10.77 -22.80 -21.43
CA ARG A 11 -9.97 -21.57 -21.22
C ARG A 11 -10.82 -20.35 -20.80
N ILE A 12 -12.09 -20.59 -20.46
CA ILE A 12 -12.99 -19.64 -19.79
C ILE A 12 -13.09 -20.09 -18.31
N VAL A 13 -11.94 -20.27 -17.64
CA VAL A 13 -11.87 -20.75 -16.25
C VAL A 13 -11.26 -19.73 -15.28
N LEU A 14 -10.82 -18.55 -15.73
CA LEU A 14 -10.16 -17.58 -14.84
C LEU A 14 -10.55 -16.13 -15.15
N ASP A 15 -11.86 -15.86 -15.28
CA ASP A 15 -12.42 -14.52 -15.39
C ASP A 15 -13.18 -14.12 -14.11
N GLU A 16 -12.61 -14.39 -12.95
CA GLU A 16 -13.01 -13.76 -11.68
C GLU A 16 -11.77 -13.26 -10.94
N ALA A 17 -11.79 -11.95 -10.64
CA ALA A 17 -10.81 -11.13 -9.91
C ALA A 17 -9.77 -10.33 -10.75
N GLU A 18 -10.22 -9.15 -11.20
CA GLU A 18 -9.45 -7.88 -11.21
C GLU A 18 -8.19 -7.77 -12.08
N PRO A 19 -8.31 -7.50 -13.40
CA PRO A 19 -7.18 -7.12 -14.24
C PRO A 19 -7.03 -5.59 -14.30
N ALA A 20 -6.45 -4.93 -13.29
CA ALA A 20 -6.23 -3.47 -13.41
C ALA A 20 -5.08 -2.82 -12.62
N THR A 21 -4.28 -3.53 -11.82
CA THR A 21 -3.27 -2.83 -11.00
C THR A 21 -1.94 -3.54 -10.82
N ARG A 22 -1.44 -4.19 -11.88
CA ARG A 22 -0.10 -4.79 -11.91
C ARG A 22 0.84 -4.23 -12.99
N ALA A 23 0.44 -3.20 -13.74
CA ALA A 23 1.16 -2.76 -14.94
C ALA A 23 1.72 -1.31 -14.90
N ALA A 24 2.17 -0.78 -13.75
CA ALA A 24 2.63 0.62 -13.71
C ALA A 24 3.77 0.99 -12.75
N ASN A 25 4.67 0.08 -12.37
CA ASN A 25 5.82 0.47 -11.53
C ASN A 25 7.16 -0.20 -11.86
N ASP A 26 7.33 -0.76 -13.05
CA ASP A 26 8.66 -1.09 -13.56
C ASP A 26 9.38 0.21 -13.99
N GLY A 27 10.18 0.79 -13.09
CA GLY A 27 11.36 1.56 -13.50
C GLY A 27 11.36 3.09 -13.37
N GLN A 28 10.73 3.69 -12.35
CA GLN A 28 10.92 5.13 -12.10
C GLN A 28 11.29 5.42 -10.63
N PRO A 29 12.57 5.68 -10.32
CA PRO A 29 12.96 6.37 -9.10
C PRO A 29 12.66 7.86 -9.28
N GLN A 30 11.43 8.29 -8.98
CA GLN A 30 11.11 9.72 -9.02
C GLN A 30 11.53 10.40 -7.71
N ALA A 31 12.27 11.50 -7.87
CA ALA A 31 12.74 12.44 -6.86
C ALA A 31 11.74 12.66 -5.71
N ALA A 32 12.26 12.97 -4.51
CA ALA A 32 11.55 13.25 -3.26
C ALA A 32 10.27 14.09 -3.46
N THR A 33 9.18 13.42 -3.82
CA THR A 33 7.92 14.06 -4.16
C THR A 33 7.00 13.96 -2.96
N TRP A 34 6.48 15.10 -2.52
CA TRP A 34 5.47 15.17 -1.47
C TRP A 34 4.08 15.05 -2.09
N LEU A 35 3.38 13.94 -1.85
CA LEU A 35 2.06 13.69 -2.42
C LEU A 35 0.94 13.84 -1.38
N PRO A 36 -0.21 14.45 -1.71
CA PRO A 36 -1.39 14.30 -0.87
C PRO A 36 -1.76 12.82 -0.69
N ILE A 37 -2.28 12.47 0.49
CA ILE A 37 -2.68 11.09 0.84
C ILE A 37 -3.48 10.42 -0.28
N GLY A 38 -4.50 11.09 -0.82
CA GLY A 38 -5.34 10.52 -1.88
C GLY A 38 -4.60 10.27 -3.20
N LYS A 39 -3.61 11.10 -3.55
CA LYS A 39 -2.78 10.87 -4.74
C LYS A 39 -1.82 9.71 -4.51
N PHE A 40 -1.14 9.68 -3.36
CA PHE A 40 -0.29 8.54 -2.98
C PHE A 40 -1.07 7.22 -2.97
N ALA A 41 -2.25 7.21 -2.35
CA ALA A 41 -3.13 6.05 -2.30
C ALA A 41 -3.47 5.51 -3.71
N ARG A 42 -3.83 6.39 -4.65
CA ARG A 42 -4.10 5.98 -6.04
C ARG A 42 -2.84 5.51 -6.77
N THR A 43 -1.72 6.21 -6.61
CA THR A 43 -0.45 5.87 -7.30
C THR A 43 0.08 4.50 -6.89
N TYR A 44 -0.07 4.13 -5.62
CA TYR A 44 0.43 2.85 -5.08
C TYR A 44 -0.69 1.84 -4.80
N SER A 45 -1.88 2.05 -5.36
CA SER A 45 -3.00 1.11 -5.28
C SER A 45 -3.42 0.73 -3.84
N TYR A 46 -3.36 1.70 -2.94
CA TYR A 46 -3.80 1.57 -1.56
C TYR A 46 -5.11 2.32 -1.31
N SER A 47 -5.84 1.92 -0.28
CA SER A 47 -6.96 2.74 0.19
C SER A 47 -6.46 3.98 0.93
N THR A 48 -7.14 5.11 0.74
CA THR A 48 -6.87 6.35 1.50
C THR A 48 -6.96 6.12 3.02
N LYS A 49 -7.83 5.20 3.46
CA LYS A 49 -7.99 4.81 4.86
C LYS A 49 -6.74 4.09 5.40
N SER A 50 -6.16 3.18 4.62
CA SER A 50 -4.92 2.49 4.98
C SER A 50 -3.77 3.47 5.12
N VAL A 51 -3.58 4.35 4.12
CA VAL A 51 -2.51 5.36 4.13
C VAL A 51 -2.69 6.31 5.32
N SER A 52 -3.92 6.77 5.59
CA SER A 52 -4.21 7.63 6.76
C SER A 52 -3.90 6.93 8.08
N ARG A 53 -4.15 5.63 8.18
CA ARG A 53 -3.78 4.83 9.36
C ARG A 53 -2.26 4.72 9.48
N TRP A 54 -1.53 4.49 8.39
CA TRP A 54 -0.07 4.38 8.39
C TRP A 54 0.61 5.69 8.76
N VAL A 55 0.09 6.84 8.32
CA VAL A 55 0.54 8.16 8.80
C VAL A 55 0.48 8.25 10.32
N ARG A 56 -0.61 7.79 10.95
CA ARG A 56 -0.72 7.73 12.42
C ARG A 56 0.22 6.73 13.08
N LEU A 57 0.74 5.77 12.32
CA LEU A 57 1.72 4.78 12.75
C LEU A 57 3.17 5.23 12.50
N GLY A 58 3.39 6.45 11.98
CA GLY A 58 4.72 7.01 11.76
C GLY A 58 5.24 6.88 10.33
N MET A 59 4.36 6.63 9.35
CA MET A 59 4.75 6.72 7.95
C MET A 59 5.24 8.14 7.61
N PRO A 60 6.37 8.29 6.90
CA PRO A 60 6.97 9.60 6.58
C PRO A 60 5.99 10.56 5.91
N SER A 61 5.63 11.62 6.62
CA SER A 61 4.64 12.60 6.20
C SER A 61 4.84 13.95 6.89
N VAL A 62 4.34 15.02 6.28
CA VAL A 62 4.31 16.39 6.83
C VAL A 62 2.90 16.96 6.80
N GLY A 63 2.61 17.87 7.72
CA GLY A 63 1.29 18.46 7.87
C GLY A 63 0.30 17.52 8.56
N LYS A 64 -0.96 17.96 8.67
CA LYS A 64 -2.04 17.23 9.34
C LYS A 64 -3.36 17.39 8.58
N GLY A 65 -4.29 16.46 8.79
CA GLY A 65 -5.63 16.50 8.21
C GLY A 65 -5.60 16.59 6.67
N ARG A 66 -6.33 17.57 6.11
CA ARG A 66 -6.45 17.79 4.65
C ARG A 66 -5.14 18.24 3.99
N ASN A 67 -4.22 18.83 4.77
CA ASN A 67 -2.92 19.31 4.28
C ASN A 67 -1.79 18.29 4.47
N CYS A 68 -2.12 17.05 4.86
CA CYS A 68 -1.11 16.01 5.02
C CYS A 68 -0.51 15.61 3.66
N ARG A 69 0.82 15.61 3.60
CA ARG A 69 1.61 15.16 2.45
C ARG A 69 2.51 14.00 2.84
N ILE A 70 2.60 13.01 1.98
CA ILE A 70 3.41 11.81 2.12
C ILE A 70 4.75 12.02 1.43
N HIS A 71 5.84 11.75 2.13
CA HIS A 71 7.16 11.66 1.51
C HIS A 71 7.24 10.36 0.74
N VAL A 72 7.23 10.41 -0.60
CA VAL A 72 7.10 9.18 -1.42
C VAL A 72 8.22 8.19 -1.16
N GLU A 73 9.48 8.61 -1.28
CA GLU A 73 10.63 7.74 -1.12
C GLU A 73 10.70 7.13 0.29
N GLY A 74 10.55 7.98 1.32
CA GLY A 74 10.54 7.53 2.70
C GLY A 74 9.36 6.60 3.01
N ALA A 75 8.19 6.84 2.43
CA ALA A 75 7.04 5.96 2.61
C ALA A 75 7.24 4.60 1.94
N VAL A 76 7.83 4.57 0.73
CA VAL A 76 8.15 3.31 0.04
C VAL A 76 9.19 2.52 0.83
N ALA A 77 10.26 3.16 1.30
CA ALA A 77 11.26 2.53 2.16
C ALA A 77 10.64 1.99 3.45
N TRP A 78 9.85 2.81 4.14
CA TRP A 78 9.14 2.43 5.36
C TRP A 78 8.20 1.23 5.14
N LEU A 79 7.48 1.19 4.01
CA LEU A 79 6.63 0.05 3.64
C LEU A 79 7.46 -1.20 3.36
N GLY A 80 8.58 -1.08 2.63
CA GLY A 80 9.50 -2.18 2.34
C GLY A 80 10.11 -2.81 3.59
N GLU A 81 10.32 -2.02 4.64
CA GLU A 81 10.81 -2.50 5.94
C GLU A 81 9.73 -3.18 6.81
N GLY A 82 8.49 -3.35 6.32
CA GLY A 82 7.37 -3.92 7.09
C GLY A 82 6.65 -2.90 7.98
N GLY A 83 6.78 -1.60 7.65
CA GLY A 83 6.32 -0.43 8.39
C GLY A 83 5.10 -0.62 9.30
N PRO A 84 3.91 -0.95 8.76
CA PRO A 84 2.69 -1.03 9.57
C PRO A 84 2.79 -2.07 10.70
N ALA A 85 3.36 -3.24 10.41
CA ALA A 85 3.50 -4.33 11.38
C ALA A 85 4.53 -3.98 12.46
N LYS A 86 5.68 -3.42 12.07
CA LYS A 86 6.71 -2.96 13.02
C LYS A 86 6.18 -1.86 13.93
N ALA A 87 5.46 -0.89 13.37
CA ALA A 87 4.89 0.22 14.14
C ALA A 87 3.83 -0.24 15.14
N LEU A 88 2.99 -1.21 14.76
CA LEU A 88 2.01 -1.79 15.68
C LEU A 88 2.68 -2.57 16.82
N LYS A 89 3.70 -3.38 16.51
CA LYS A 89 4.47 -4.11 17.52
C LYS A 89 5.14 -3.16 18.51
N LYS A 90 5.75 -2.08 18.02
CA LYS A 90 6.34 -1.04 18.87
C LYS A 90 5.30 -0.38 19.78
N ARG A 91 4.16 0.06 19.24
CA ARG A 91 3.09 0.66 20.06
C ARG A 91 2.54 -0.29 21.12
N GLY A 92 2.43 -1.59 20.81
CA GLY A 92 2.05 -2.61 21.78
C GLY A 92 3.07 -2.74 22.91
N ALA A 93 4.36 -2.80 22.57
CA ALA A 93 5.45 -2.84 23.55
C ALA A 93 5.48 -1.58 24.44
N ASP A 94 5.31 -0.39 23.85
CA ASP A 94 5.26 0.88 24.59
C ASP A 94 4.06 0.94 25.56
N ALA A 95 2.90 0.43 25.13
CA ALA A 95 1.70 0.37 25.97
C ALA A 95 1.88 -0.59 27.14
N HIS A 96 2.49 -1.76 26.91
CA HIS A 96 2.81 -2.73 27.95
C HIS A 96 3.82 -2.16 28.97
N ALA A 97 4.87 -1.49 28.50
CA ALA A 97 5.86 -0.87 29.38
C ALA A 97 5.25 0.20 30.30
N ARG A 98 4.28 0.98 29.81
CA ARG A 98 3.55 1.97 30.62
C ARG A 98 2.60 1.37 31.64
N ALA A 99 2.06 0.18 31.38
CA ALA A 99 1.16 -0.50 32.31
C ALA A 99 1.88 -1.12 33.52
N LEU A 100 3.22 -1.24 33.45
CA LEU A 100 4.07 -1.78 34.51
C LEU A 100 4.71 -0.70 35.40
N GLN A 101 4.44 0.59 35.14
CA GLN A 101 4.86 1.73 35.94
C GLN A 101 3.74 2.15 36.89
#